data_AF-A0A932GXL0-F1
#
_entry.id   AF-A0A932GXL0-F1
#
_cell.length_a   1.000
_cell.length_b   1.000
_cell.length_c   1.000
_cell.angle_alpha   90.00
_cell.angle_beta   90.00
_cell.angle_gamma   90.00
#
_symmetry.space_group_name_H-M   'P 1'
#
loop_
_entity.id
_entity.type
_entity.pdbx_description
1 polymer ?
#
loop_
_entity_poly.entity_id
_entity_poly.type
_entity_poly.pdbx_seq_one_letter_code
_entity_poly.pdbx_strand_id
1 'polypeptide(L)'
;MTFSGGRIREVKPLSFIYEVAQALPADVCLEAIRRFEARADQQVPGRIGQAGQAAPEVKRSTDLRISGRDDWRDLDQAFSRQLLSTFNEFAREFPFFAANSFKDFGYNLQRTLPGEYYHWHVDAGPGVFSERQLVAIWYLNDVPGPGGETEFPLQEVSIRPAQGKLILFPPFWTHVHRGVTLQEGVKYIATTWICFA
;
A
#
# COMPACT_ATOMS: atom_id res chain seq x y z
N MET A 1 6.16 16.04 -18.44
CA MET A 1 5.37 14.92 -18.99
C MET A 1 3.92 15.23 -18.70
N THR A 2 3.08 15.35 -19.72
CA THR A 2 1.64 15.55 -19.54
C THR A 2 1.00 14.17 -19.46
N PHE A 3 0.59 13.76 -18.25
CA PHE A 3 -0.13 12.50 -18.02
C PHE A 3 -1.48 12.58 -18.74
N SER A 4 -1.57 12.06 -19.96
CA SER A 4 -2.76 12.22 -20.80
C SER A 4 -3.68 11.00 -20.68
N GLY A 5 -4.86 11.20 -20.08
CA GLY A 5 -6.08 10.42 -20.34
C GLY A 5 -6.33 9.14 -19.53
N GLY A 6 -5.40 8.70 -18.67
CA GLY A 6 -5.59 7.56 -17.77
C GLY A 6 -6.28 7.91 -16.45
N ARG A 7 -6.67 6.91 -15.66
CA ARG A 7 -7.19 7.13 -14.29
C ARG A 7 -6.09 7.42 -13.28
N ILE A 8 -4.86 7.05 -13.62
CA ILE A 8 -3.67 7.32 -12.81
C ILE A 8 -3.21 8.78 -12.94
N ARG A 9 -2.95 9.41 -11.80
CA ARG A 9 -2.55 10.81 -11.71
C ARG A 9 -1.38 10.95 -10.75
N GLU A 10 -0.38 11.77 -11.11
CA GLU A 10 0.65 12.19 -10.16
C GLU A 10 0.05 13.18 -9.14
N VAL A 11 0.23 12.91 -7.85
CA VAL A 11 -0.36 13.68 -6.75
C VAL A 11 0.14 15.13 -6.73
N LYS A 12 1.42 15.33 -7.04
CA LYS A 12 2.08 16.64 -7.14
C LYS A 12 3.14 16.53 -8.25
N PRO A 13 3.32 17.54 -9.12
CA PRO A 13 4.34 17.46 -10.17
C PRO A 13 5.72 17.10 -9.62
N LEU A 14 6.40 16.14 -10.26
CA LEU A 14 7.74 15.65 -9.89
C LEU A 14 7.81 14.96 -8.52
N SER A 15 6.67 14.54 -7.95
CA SER A 15 6.65 13.78 -6.71
C SER A 15 6.96 12.31 -6.93
N PHE A 16 6.70 11.78 -8.13
CA PHE A 16 6.68 10.35 -8.44
C PHE A 16 5.75 9.53 -7.54
N ILE A 17 4.77 10.20 -6.92
CA ILE A 17 3.71 9.57 -6.14
C ILE A 17 2.43 9.67 -6.98
N TYR A 18 1.88 8.52 -7.33
CA TYR A 18 0.72 8.41 -8.18
C TYR A 18 -0.47 7.91 -7.37
N GLU A 19 -1.66 8.35 -7.73
CA GLU A 19 -2.90 7.86 -7.16
C GLU A 19 -3.90 7.47 -8.25
N VAL A 20 -4.77 6.53 -7.89
CA VAL A 20 -5.97 6.18 -8.64
C VAL A 20 -7.13 6.23 -7.64
N ALA A 21 -8.05 7.17 -7.85
CA ALA A 21 -9.27 7.22 -7.05
C ALA A 21 -10.19 6.04 -7.42
N GLN A 22 -10.86 5.45 -6.42
CA GLN A 22 -11.80 4.34 -6.62
C GLN A 22 -11.20 3.20 -7.46
N ALA A 23 -9.91 2.93 -7.24
CA ALA A 23 -9.16 1.90 -7.94
C ALA A 23 -9.71 0.50 -7.61
N LEU A 24 -10.10 0.29 -6.35
CA LEU A 24 -10.71 -0.93 -5.85
C LEU A 24 -12.21 -0.69 -5.57
N PRO A 25 -13.10 -1.60 -6.01
CA PRO A 25 -14.53 -1.51 -5.71
C PRO A 25 -14.82 -1.53 -4.20
N ALA A 26 -15.85 -0.79 -3.78
CA ALA A 26 -16.20 -0.64 -2.36
C ALA A 26 -16.62 -1.96 -1.69
N ASP A 27 -17.29 -2.85 -2.40
CA ASP A 27 -17.68 -4.18 -1.91
C ASP A 27 -16.46 -5.06 -1.63
N VAL A 28 -15.43 -5.00 -2.49
CA VAL A 28 -14.14 -5.68 -2.26
C VAL A 28 -13.45 -5.13 -1.02
N CYS A 29 -13.45 -3.80 -0.84
CA CYS A 29 -12.90 -3.18 0.37
C CYS A 29 -13.63 -3.65 1.64
N LEU A 30 -14.96 -3.63 1.63
CA LEU A 30 -15.78 -4.04 2.77
C LEU A 30 -15.62 -5.52 3.08
N GLU A 31 -15.54 -6.38 2.07
CA GLU A 31 -15.32 -7.81 2.26
C GLU A 31 -13.94 -8.11 2.84
N ALA A 32 -12.89 -7.41 2.38
CA ALA A 32 -11.55 -7.53 2.94
C ALA A 32 -11.53 -7.18 4.43
N ILE A 33 -12.18 -6.07 4.83
CA ILE A 33 -12.29 -5.65 6.23
C ILE A 33 -13.10 -6.67 7.04
N ARG A 34 -14.29 -7.05 6.56
CA ARG A 34 -15.17 -8.02 7.24
C ARG A 34 -14.45 -9.33 7.51
N ARG A 35 -13.72 -9.85 6.52
CA ARG A 35 -12.98 -11.10 6.65
C ARG A 35 -11.76 -10.95 7.54
N PHE A 36 -11.07 -9.80 7.50
CA PHE A 36 -9.94 -9.51 8.40
C PHE A 36 -10.39 -9.59 9.86
N GLU A 37 -11.48 -8.91 10.22
CA GLU A 37 -12.04 -8.94 11.57
C GLU A 37 -12.54 -10.33 11.99
N ALA A 38 -13.08 -11.11 11.05
CA ALA A 38 -13.53 -12.48 11.30
C ALA A 38 -12.40 -13.53 11.38
N ARG A 39 -11.13 -13.12 11.20
CA ARG A 39 -9.94 -14.00 11.17
C ARG A 39 -8.86 -13.53 12.15
N ALA A 40 -9.26 -13.20 13.38
CA ALA A 40 -8.34 -12.82 14.45
C ALA A 40 -7.25 -13.88 14.72
N ASP A 41 -7.54 -15.16 14.45
CA ASP A 41 -6.61 -16.28 14.54
C ASP A 41 -5.46 -16.21 13.52
N GLN A 42 -5.61 -15.43 12.45
CA GLN A 42 -4.61 -15.25 11.40
C GLN A 42 -3.86 -13.92 11.51
N GLN A 43 -4.29 -13.03 12.41
CA GLN A 43 -3.71 -11.72 12.63
C GLN A 43 -2.42 -11.83 13.46
N VAL A 44 -1.46 -10.94 13.16
CA VAL A 44 -0.22 -10.80 13.93
C VAL A 44 0.07 -9.32 14.21
N PRO A 45 0.81 -8.99 15.29
CA PRO A 45 1.34 -7.64 15.44
C PRO A 45 2.21 -7.25 14.25
N GLY A 46 2.18 -5.97 13.89
CA GLY A 46 3.00 -5.40 12.82
C GLY A 46 4.49 -5.71 13.00
N ARG A 47 5.14 -6.11 11.90
CA ARG A 47 6.55 -6.50 11.87
C ARG A 47 7.32 -5.70 10.83
N ILE A 48 8.62 -5.51 11.07
CA ILE A 48 9.53 -4.81 10.16
C ILE A 48 10.72 -5.70 9.75
N GLY A 49 11.38 -5.31 8.67
CA GLY A 49 12.60 -5.98 8.20
C GLY A 49 12.36 -7.38 7.62
N GLN A 50 13.41 -7.99 7.08
CA GLN A 50 13.34 -9.30 6.43
C GLN A 50 13.01 -10.43 7.39
N ALA A 51 13.54 -10.37 8.60
CA ALA A 51 13.31 -11.36 9.64
C ALA A 51 11.93 -11.21 10.32
N GLY A 52 11.14 -10.20 9.96
CA GLY A 52 9.83 -9.96 10.56
C GLY A 52 9.92 -9.68 12.05
N GLN A 53 10.78 -8.74 12.44
CA GLN A 53 10.99 -8.40 13.85
C GLN A 53 9.87 -7.49 14.36
N ALA A 54 9.43 -7.71 15.59
CA ALA A 54 8.55 -6.78 16.28
C ALA A 54 9.37 -5.56 16.72
N ALA A 55 8.94 -4.37 16.32
CA ALA A 55 9.58 -3.09 16.64
C ALA A 55 8.49 -2.07 16.99
N PRO A 56 7.81 -2.23 18.15
CA PRO A 56 6.65 -1.42 18.52
C PRO A 56 6.98 0.07 18.65
N GLU A 57 8.24 0.44 18.81
CA GLU A 57 8.72 1.82 18.75
C GLU A 57 8.68 2.40 17.33
N VAL A 58 8.76 1.57 16.28
CA VAL A 58 8.74 2.00 14.87
C VAL A 58 7.37 1.76 14.22
N LYS A 59 6.77 0.59 14.42
CA LYS A 59 5.51 0.17 13.80
C LYS A 59 4.58 -0.44 14.85
N ARG A 60 3.38 0.12 14.97
CA ARG A 60 2.26 -0.44 15.72
C ARG A 60 1.08 -0.59 14.76
N SER A 61 0.67 -1.82 14.54
CA SER A 61 -0.48 -2.18 13.74
C SER A 61 -0.82 -3.65 13.98
N THR A 62 -1.96 -4.06 13.45
CA THR A 62 -2.29 -5.48 13.28
C THR A 62 -2.22 -5.84 11.80
N ASP A 63 -1.45 -6.86 11.44
CA ASP A 63 -1.16 -7.26 10.06
C ASP A 63 -1.70 -8.69 9.79
N LEU A 64 -2.06 -8.97 8.54
CA LEU A 64 -2.48 -10.28 8.07
C LEU A 64 -2.05 -10.46 6.60
N ARG A 65 -1.10 -11.35 6.35
CA ARG A 65 -0.70 -11.73 4.99
C ARG A 65 -1.75 -12.67 4.38
N ILE A 66 -2.35 -12.26 3.27
CA ILE A 66 -3.44 -13.02 2.63
C ILE A 66 -2.94 -13.94 1.51
N SER A 67 -1.85 -13.59 0.84
CA SER A 67 -1.33 -14.40 -0.27
C SER A 67 -0.80 -15.75 0.19
N GLY A 68 -1.14 -16.78 -0.57
CA GLY A 68 -0.81 -18.17 -0.26
C GLY A 68 -1.83 -18.86 0.65
N ARG A 69 -2.94 -18.20 0.99
CA ARG A 69 -4.04 -18.78 1.78
C ARG A 69 -5.25 -19.06 0.90
N ASP A 70 -5.77 -20.28 0.95
CA ASP A 70 -6.92 -20.68 0.13
C ASP A 70 -8.19 -19.90 0.48
N ASP A 71 -8.41 -19.58 1.76
CA ASP A 71 -9.57 -18.83 2.25
C ASP A 71 -9.53 -17.32 1.92
N TRP A 72 -8.46 -16.86 1.26
CA TRP A 72 -8.29 -15.48 0.81
C TRP A 72 -8.07 -15.33 -0.70
N ARG A 73 -8.09 -16.44 -1.44
CA ARG A 73 -7.70 -16.48 -2.85
C ARG A 73 -8.52 -15.55 -3.75
N ASP A 74 -9.79 -15.36 -3.46
CA ASP A 74 -10.68 -14.43 -4.17
C ASP A 74 -10.27 -12.96 -4.01
N LEU A 75 -9.95 -12.54 -2.78
CA LEU A 75 -9.47 -11.19 -2.47
C LEU A 75 -8.06 -10.97 -3.04
N ASP A 76 -7.16 -11.94 -2.89
CA ASP A 76 -5.82 -11.91 -3.49
C ASP A 76 -5.90 -11.68 -5.02
N GLN A 77 -6.76 -12.44 -5.71
CA GLN A 77 -7.00 -12.24 -7.14
C GLN A 77 -7.64 -10.89 -7.47
N ALA A 78 -8.51 -10.36 -6.59
CA ALA A 78 -9.10 -9.04 -6.79
C ALA A 78 -8.04 -7.93 -6.73
N PHE A 79 -7.14 -7.97 -5.74
CA PHE A 79 -6.02 -7.03 -5.66
C PHE A 79 -5.06 -7.19 -6.84
N SER A 80 -4.71 -8.42 -7.23
CA SER A 80 -3.81 -8.69 -8.35
C SER A 80 -4.37 -8.19 -9.70
N ARG A 81 -5.65 -8.45 -9.99
CA ARG A 81 -6.30 -7.92 -11.21
C ARG A 81 -6.31 -6.39 -11.22
N GLN A 82 -6.60 -5.78 -10.08
CA GLN A 82 -6.62 -4.33 -9.95
C GLN A 82 -5.22 -3.75 -10.16
N LEU A 83 -4.19 -4.31 -9.50
CA LEU A 83 -2.80 -3.87 -9.62
C LEU A 83 -2.31 -3.99 -11.06
N LEU A 84 -2.59 -5.09 -11.74
CA LEU A 84 -2.21 -5.31 -13.13
C LEU A 84 -2.82 -4.23 -14.05
N SER A 85 -4.09 -3.87 -13.84
CA SER A 85 -4.72 -2.78 -14.59
C SER A 85 -4.00 -1.45 -14.38
N THR A 86 -3.71 -1.08 -13.12
CA THR A 86 -3.00 0.17 -12.82
C THR A 86 -1.57 0.16 -13.32
N PHE A 87 -0.85 -0.95 -13.18
CA PHE A 87 0.52 -1.09 -13.62
C PHE A 87 0.64 -0.98 -15.15
N ASN A 88 -0.31 -1.55 -15.90
CA ASN A 88 -0.35 -1.40 -17.35
C ASN A 88 -0.58 0.05 -17.80
N GLU A 89 -1.41 0.82 -17.08
CA GLU A 89 -1.56 2.27 -17.32
C GLU A 89 -0.25 3.00 -17.01
N PHE A 90 0.36 2.72 -15.85
CA PHE A 90 1.62 3.32 -15.41
C PHE A 90 2.80 3.03 -16.35
N ALA A 91 2.93 1.79 -16.82
CA ALA A 91 4.04 1.36 -17.68
C ALA A 91 4.03 2.06 -19.05
N ARG A 92 2.87 2.55 -19.53
CA ARG A 92 2.79 3.33 -20.77
C ARG A 92 3.50 4.69 -20.66
N GLU A 93 3.55 5.25 -19.46
CA GLU A 93 4.20 6.54 -19.19
C GLU A 93 5.72 6.38 -18.99
N PHE A 94 6.17 5.19 -18.60
CA PHE A 94 7.56 4.93 -18.23
C PHE A 94 8.15 3.76 -19.03
N PRO A 95 8.99 4.03 -20.05
CA PRO A 95 9.60 3.00 -20.89
C PRO A 95 10.31 1.90 -20.12
N PHE A 96 10.92 2.23 -18.98
CA PHE A 96 11.56 1.26 -18.09
C PHE A 96 10.59 0.16 -17.64
N PHE A 97 9.36 0.51 -17.26
CA PHE A 97 8.37 -0.47 -16.81
C PHE A 97 7.74 -1.24 -17.98
N ALA A 98 7.58 -0.61 -19.15
CA ALA A 98 7.08 -1.31 -20.34
C ALA A 98 8.08 -2.32 -20.91
N ALA A 99 9.39 -2.08 -20.76
CA ALA A 99 10.43 -2.92 -21.33
C ALA A 99 10.83 -4.13 -20.46
N ASN A 100 10.31 -4.25 -19.24
CA ASN A 100 10.70 -5.27 -18.28
C ASN A 100 9.49 -6.03 -17.75
N SER A 101 9.73 -7.24 -17.22
CA SER A 101 8.69 -8.06 -16.58
C SER A 101 8.70 -7.87 -15.07
N PHE A 102 7.52 -7.78 -14.48
CA PHE A 102 7.33 -7.53 -13.06
C PHE A 102 6.30 -8.47 -12.45
N LYS A 103 6.41 -8.68 -11.15
CA LYS A 103 5.47 -9.45 -10.33
C LYS A 103 5.19 -8.72 -9.02
N ASP A 104 4.05 -9.01 -8.39
CA ASP A 104 3.79 -8.59 -7.02
C ASP A 104 4.47 -9.54 -6.00
N PHE A 105 4.64 -9.07 -4.77
CA PHE A 105 5.26 -9.83 -3.67
C PHE A 105 4.23 -10.44 -2.71
N GLY A 106 2.97 -10.55 -3.14
CA GLY A 106 1.80 -10.88 -2.34
C GLY A 106 1.27 -9.70 -1.53
N TYR A 107 0.07 -9.85 -0.99
CA TYR A 107 -0.72 -8.82 -0.36
C TYR A 107 -0.77 -9.00 1.16
N ASN A 108 -0.63 -7.89 1.87
CA ASN A 108 -0.77 -7.82 3.32
C ASN A 108 -1.86 -6.83 3.69
N LEU A 109 -2.86 -7.29 4.44
CA LEU A 109 -3.84 -6.44 5.07
C LEU A 109 -3.28 -5.90 6.38
N GLN A 110 -3.64 -4.67 6.71
CA GLN A 110 -3.22 -4.03 7.95
C GLN A 110 -4.36 -3.18 8.52
N ARG A 111 -4.57 -3.29 9.83
CA ARG A 111 -5.42 -2.41 10.63
C ARG A 111 -4.56 -1.53 11.53
N THR A 112 -4.93 -0.26 11.65
CA THR A 112 -4.35 0.73 12.56
C THR A 112 -5.48 1.34 13.39
N LEU A 113 -5.35 1.28 14.72
CA LEU A 113 -6.26 1.83 15.72
C LEU A 113 -5.73 3.17 16.29
N PRO A 114 -6.53 3.92 17.05
CA PRO A 114 -6.07 5.15 17.68
C PRO A 114 -4.83 4.92 18.55
N GLY A 115 -3.82 5.78 18.39
CA GLY A 115 -2.49 5.67 19.02
C GLY A 115 -1.50 4.76 18.28
N GLU A 116 -1.93 4.03 17.25
CA GLU A 116 -1.07 3.19 16.41
C GLU A 116 -0.52 3.94 15.18
N TYR A 117 0.56 3.44 14.58
CA TYR A 117 1.37 4.19 13.60
C TYR A 117 2.36 3.32 12.83
N TYR A 118 2.96 3.89 11.79
CA TYR A 118 4.24 3.42 11.25
C TYR A 118 5.12 4.64 11.01
N HIS A 119 6.16 4.83 11.83
CA HIS A 119 7.07 5.97 11.74
C HIS A 119 7.88 5.99 10.44
N TRP A 120 8.67 7.06 10.26
CA TRP A 120 9.47 7.29 9.06
C TRP A 120 10.30 6.06 8.67
N HIS A 121 10.08 5.57 7.47
CA HIS A 121 10.77 4.42 6.91
C HIS A 121 10.84 4.51 5.38
N VAL A 122 11.56 3.56 4.81
CA VAL A 122 11.61 3.28 3.37
C VAL A 122 11.33 1.79 3.19
N ASP A 123 10.87 1.42 2.00
CA ASP A 123 10.48 0.05 1.70
C ASP A 123 11.55 -0.72 0.93
N ALA A 124 12.64 -0.06 0.54
CA ALA A 124 13.83 -0.70 0.00
C ALA A 124 14.78 -1.14 1.11
N GLY A 125 15.59 -2.16 0.85
CA GLY A 125 16.58 -2.66 1.77
C GLY A 125 17.51 -3.67 1.10
N PRO A 126 18.46 -4.28 1.84
CA PRO A 126 19.32 -5.34 1.30
C PRO A 126 18.51 -6.59 0.93
N GLY A 127 19.13 -7.56 0.23
CA GLY A 127 18.55 -8.85 -0.11
C GLY A 127 17.28 -8.73 -0.97
N VAL A 128 16.25 -9.54 -0.70
CA VAL A 128 15.00 -9.55 -1.50
C VAL A 128 14.27 -8.20 -1.53
N PHE A 129 14.58 -7.28 -0.61
CA PHE A 129 13.98 -5.94 -0.61
C PHE A 129 14.63 -5.01 -1.65
N SER A 130 15.82 -5.35 -2.18
CA SER A 130 16.47 -4.56 -3.22
C SER A 130 15.83 -4.76 -4.59
N GLU A 131 14.97 -5.77 -4.74
CA GLU A 131 14.24 -6.04 -5.99
C GLU A 131 12.99 -5.15 -6.16
N ARG A 132 12.52 -4.52 -5.08
CA ARG A 132 11.31 -3.68 -5.07
C ARG A 132 11.52 -2.44 -5.92
N GLN A 133 10.63 -2.22 -6.89
CA GLN A 133 10.64 -1.05 -7.77
C GLN A 133 9.51 -0.07 -7.47
N LEU A 134 8.37 -0.57 -6.97
CA LEU A 134 7.23 0.25 -6.58
C LEU A 134 6.55 -0.35 -5.34
N VAL A 135 5.97 0.52 -4.52
CA VAL A 135 5.04 0.20 -3.43
C VAL A 135 3.64 0.50 -3.90
N ALA A 136 2.68 -0.39 -3.64
CA ALA A 136 1.26 -0.17 -3.86
C ALA A 136 0.51 -0.25 -2.53
N ILE A 137 -0.25 0.79 -2.19
CA ILE A 137 -1.10 0.85 -0.99
C ILE A 137 -2.54 1.15 -1.41
N TRP A 138 -3.46 0.26 -1.07
CA TRP A 138 -4.90 0.52 -1.13
C TRP A 138 -5.42 0.95 0.22
N TYR A 139 -6.24 1.99 0.24
CA TYR A 139 -7.04 2.36 1.41
C TYR A 139 -8.40 1.67 1.32
N LEU A 140 -8.73 0.86 2.33
CA LEU A 140 -9.95 0.04 2.31
C LEU A 140 -11.16 0.76 2.94
N ASN A 141 -10.92 1.88 3.62
CA ASN A 141 -11.97 2.73 4.16
C ASN A 141 -11.55 4.19 4.17
N ASP A 142 -12.54 5.08 4.29
CA ASP A 142 -12.30 6.49 4.56
C ASP A 142 -11.81 6.65 6.01
N VAL A 143 -10.85 7.56 6.19
CA VAL A 143 -10.39 8.00 7.52
C VAL A 143 -10.62 9.51 7.60
N PRO A 144 -11.64 9.97 8.36
CA PRO A 144 -11.97 11.39 8.44
C PRO A 144 -10.88 12.22 9.15
N GLY A 145 -10.04 11.56 9.97
CA GLY A 145 -8.99 12.18 10.76
C GLY A 145 -9.49 12.65 12.14
N PRO A 146 -8.61 13.24 12.97
CA PRO A 146 -7.21 13.56 12.64
C PRO A 146 -6.29 12.33 12.61
N GLY A 147 -5.22 12.41 11.82
CA GLY A 147 -4.23 11.34 11.68
C GLY A 147 -4.62 10.24 10.68
N GLY A 148 -3.74 9.26 10.52
CA GLY A 148 -3.92 8.16 9.59
C GLY A 148 -3.50 8.45 8.15
N GLU A 149 -3.03 9.66 7.82
CA GLU A 149 -2.46 9.96 6.52
C GLU A 149 -1.22 9.13 6.20
N THR A 150 -0.93 8.94 4.92
CA THR A 150 0.40 8.52 4.47
C THR A 150 1.17 9.77 4.06
N GLU A 151 2.24 10.08 4.78
CA GLU A 151 3.02 11.31 4.59
C GLU A 151 4.38 11.03 3.95
N PHE A 152 4.77 11.94 3.05
CA PHE A 152 6.02 11.96 2.31
C PHE A 152 6.66 13.35 2.51
N PRO A 153 7.69 13.49 3.36
CA PRO A 153 8.18 14.79 3.78
C PRO A 153 9.02 15.46 2.69
N LEU A 154 9.74 14.69 1.86
CA LEU A 154 10.58 15.23 0.79
C LEU A 154 9.75 15.82 -0.37
N GLN A 155 8.58 15.24 -0.63
CA GLN A 155 7.64 15.70 -1.63
C GLN A 155 6.66 16.76 -1.07
N GLU A 156 6.64 16.95 0.25
CA GLU A 156 5.61 17.72 0.97
C GLU A 156 4.20 17.27 0.59
N VAL A 157 3.99 15.95 0.59
CA VAL A 157 2.72 15.30 0.24
C VAL A 157 2.18 14.57 1.45
N SER A 158 0.91 14.79 1.74
CA SER A 158 0.16 14.04 2.75
C SER A 158 -1.12 13.50 2.12
N ILE A 159 -1.28 12.18 2.13
CA ILE A 159 -2.40 11.50 1.46
C ILE A 159 -3.38 11.01 2.51
N ARG A 160 -4.58 11.59 2.48
CA ARG A 160 -5.71 11.12 3.28
C ARG A 160 -6.26 9.80 2.72
N PRO A 161 -6.46 8.77 3.57
CA PRO A 161 -7.15 7.54 3.19
C PRO A 161 -8.57 7.84 2.70
N ALA A 162 -8.89 7.33 1.52
CA ALA A 162 -10.25 7.34 0.99
C ALA A 162 -10.55 5.95 0.44
N GLN A 163 -11.75 5.43 0.69
CA GLN A 163 -12.08 4.05 0.32
C GLN A 163 -11.84 3.77 -1.17
N GLY A 164 -11.17 2.66 -1.44
CA GLY A 164 -10.86 2.20 -2.79
C GLY A 164 -9.71 2.96 -3.48
N LYS A 165 -9.17 4.02 -2.87
CA LYS A 165 -8.01 4.74 -3.43
C LYS A 165 -6.77 3.84 -3.38
N LEU A 166 -6.03 3.79 -4.48
CA LEU A 166 -4.69 3.23 -4.58
C LEU A 166 -3.67 4.36 -4.67
N ILE A 167 -2.52 4.19 -4.01
CA ILE A 167 -1.32 4.98 -4.27
C ILE A 167 -0.15 4.09 -4.69
N LEU A 168 0.69 4.61 -5.58
CA LEU A 168 1.84 3.94 -6.17
C LEU A 168 3.06 4.88 -6.10
N PHE A 169 4.16 4.41 -5.53
CA PHE A 169 5.37 5.24 -5.38
C PHE A 169 6.65 4.39 -5.29
N PRO A 170 7.83 4.92 -5.63
CA PRO A 170 9.10 4.21 -5.48
C PRO A 170 9.43 3.89 -4.01
N PRO A 171 10.01 2.72 -3.69
CA PRO A 171 10.31 2.29 -2.31
C PRO A 171 11.62 2.88 -1.76
N PHE A 172 12.29 3.74 -2.51
CA PHE A 172 13.68 4.14 -2.25
C PHE A 172 13.81 5.25 -1.21
N TRP A 173 15.06 5.57 -0.83
CA TRP A 173 15.39 6.64 0.11
C TRP A 173 14.84 8.03 -0.27
N THR A 174 14.53 8.23 -1.56
CA THR A 174 13.87 9.43 -2.07
C THR A 174 12.39 9.55 -1.68
N HIS A 175 11.78 8.49 -1.15
CA HIS A 175 10.37 8.40 -0.77
C HIS A 175 10.23 7.85 0.64
N VAL A 176 11.04 8.39 1.57
CA VAL A 176 10.80 8.18 2.99
C VAL A 176 9.36 8.58 3.32
N HIS A 177 8.65 7.72 4.05
CA HIS A 177 7.25 7.95 4.33
C HIS A 177 6.85 7.38 5.70
N ARG A 178 5.66 7.78 6.17
CA ARG A 178 5.08 7.27 7.42
C ARG A 178 3.58 7.09 7.30
N GLY A 179 3.04 6.18 8.10
CA GLY A 179 1.63 6.21 8.50
C GLY A 179 1.50 7.08 9.74
N VAL A 180 0.90 8.27 9.60
CA VAL A 180 0.66 9.21 10.70
C VAL A 180 -0.15 8.52 11.79
N THR A 181 0.23 8.77 13.05
CA THR A 181 -0.49 8.22 14.20
C THR A 181 -1.98 8.53 14.09
N LEU A 182 -2.78 7.48 14.07
CA LEU A 182 -4.23 7.62 14.01
C LEU A 182 -4.72 8.17 15.35
N GLN A 183 -5.56 9.22 15.33
CA GLN A 183 -6.11 9.77 16.57
C GLN A 183 -7.54 9.32 16.82
N GLU A 184 -8.31 9.08 15.74
CA GLU A 184 -9.71 8.69 15.82
C GLU A 184 -10.08 7.70 14.70
N GLY A 185 -11.07 6.83 14.98
CA GLY A 185 -11.59 5.87 14.03
C GLY A 185 -10.70 4.64 13.87
N VAL A 186 -10.73 4.04 12.69
CA VAL A 186 -9.91 2.88 12.33
C VAL A 186 -9.46 3.03 10.89
N LYS A 187 -8.22 2.62 10.60
CA LYS A 187 -7.65 2.62 9.25
C LYS A 187 -7.34 1.21 8.82
N TYR A 188 -7.82 0.84 7.63
CA TYR A 188 -7.47 -0.41 6.97
C TYR A 188 -6.76 -0.13 5.64
N ILE A 189 -5.66 -0.84 5.41
CA ILE A 189 -4.94 -0.82 4.14
C ILE A 189 -4.66 -2.23 3.65
N ALA A 190 -4.50 -2.36 2.35
CA ALA A 190 -3.79 -3.49 1.74
C ALA A 190 -2.48 -2.95 1.13
N THR A 191 -1.38 -3.68 1.28
CA THR A 191 -0.08 -3.29 0.73
C THR A 191 0.54 -4.44 -0.05
N THR A 192 1.20 -4.11 -1.16
CA THR A 192 2.14 -5.00 -1.85
C THR A 192 3.32 -4.20 -2.43
N TRP A 193 4.28 -4.93 -2.97
CA TRP A 193 5.42 -4.39 -3.69
C TRP A 193 5.51 -5.02 -5.07
N ILE A 194 5.90 -4.23 -6.05
CA ILE A 194 6.20 -4.69 -7.41
C ILE A 194 7.71 -4.87 -7.52
N CYS A 195 8.13 -6.08 -7.88
CA CYS A 195 9.53 -6.48 -8.06
C CYS A 195 9.76 -7.01 -9.49
N PHE A 196 11.01 -7.17 -9.89
CA PHE A 196 11.34 -7.89 -11.13
C PHE A 196 10.80 -9.32 -11.11
N ALA A 197 10.30 -9.80 -12.25
CA ALA A 197 9.77 -11.14 -12.42
C ALA A 197 10.87 -12.21 -12.45
#